data_AF-A0A940ZVJ5-F1
#
_entry.id   AF-A0A940ZVJ5-F1
#
_cell.length_a   1.000
_cell.length_b   1.000
_cell.length_c   1.000
_cell.angle_alpha   90.00
_cell.angle_beta   90.00
_cell.angle_gamma   90.00
#
_symmetry.space_group_name_H-M   'P 1'
#
loop_
_entity.id
_entity.type
_entity.pdbx_description
1 polymer ?
#
loop_
_entity_poly.entity_id
_entity_poly.type
_entity_poly.pdbx_seq_one_letter_code
_entity_poly.pdbx_strand_id
1 'polypeptide(L)'
;MESNSIFRKSSLERISSPEQLNEYIKISNPGVWGVLLACIALFIAVGFWSFFGSIPDSMQVNGVVFPQNGVTAIIPTAGGRISDVRVKVGDFVQAGRIIAVVPQDQLILQIQELKAQTNPDLKKINALIADYERNSLIVASVSGIVLNVMGVNETVSTTQTLASIVKQEKYANDKQIISYIPSSAARKLREGMEVQASPTFAPREEYGYMYGRITSIGTYPVTEANVLATLGSAQYAEGLLPKGNCVEVRITLTPDPDSADKIKWSNRKGEGTNLNLGTNCNLLIITKKIKPYQLFFS
;
A
#
# COMPACT_ATOMS: atom_id res chain seq x y z
N MET A 1 104.15 -8.23 41.25
CA MET A 1 103.51 -9.41 40.63
C MET A 1 102.03 -9.12 40.50
N GLU A 2 101.50 -9.45 39.34
CA GLU A 2 100.20 -9.10 38.78
C GLU A 2 98.98 -9.51 39.62
N SER A 3 97.88 -8.76 39.53
CA SER A 3 96.76 -9.15 38.63
C SER A 3 95.54 -8.22 38.75
N ASN A 4 95.18 -7.68 37.58
CA ASN A 4 93.84 -7.40 37.06
C ASN A 4 92.84 -6.55 37.86
N SER A 5 92.83 -5.27 37.50
CA SER A 5 91.62 -4.52 37.17
C SER A 5 90.68 -5.33 36.27
N ILE A 6 89.40 -5.49 36.65
CA ILE A 6 88.23 -5.61 35.72
C ILE A 6 86.87 -5.70 36.43
N PHE A 7 86.79 -5.75 37.77
CA PHE A 7 85.50 -5.86 38.49
C PHE A 7 85.13 -4.68 39.39
N ARG A 8 85.70 -3.49 39.16
CA ARG A 8 85.32 -2.28 39.89
C ARG A 8 84.43 -1.39 39.02
N LYS A 9 83.11 -1.60 39.10
CA LYS A 9 82.07 -0.55 38.91
C LYS A 9 80.60 -1.00 39.04
N SER A 10 80.29 -2.15 39.66
CA SER A 10 78.88 -2.57 39.87
C SER A 10 78.34 -2.42 41.28
N SER A 11 79.08 -1.77 42.19
CA SER A 11 78.58 -1.60 43.56
C SER A 11 79.49 -0.63 44.30
N LEU A 12 79.12 0.65 44.31
CA LEU A 12 79.24 1.59 45.44
C LEU A 12 79.05 3.03 44.94
N GLU A 13 77.83 3.36 44.55
CA GLU A 13 77.30 4.74 44.63
C GLU A 13 75.76 4.69 44.52
N ARG A 14 75.17 4.05 45.52
CA ARG A 14 73.85 4.43 46.06
C ARG A 14 74.24 5.02 47.40
N ILE A 15 74.11 6.32 47.63
CA ILE A 15 73.03 7.00 48.36
C ILE A 15 73.30 8.50 48.08
N SER A 16 72.47 9.27 47.38
CA SER A 16 71.55 10.25 47.99
C SER A 16 70.90 11.06 46.86
N SER A 17 69.71 10.69 46.40
CA SER A 17 68.73 11.62 45.81
C SER A 17 67.39 10.89 45.79
N PRO A 18 66.56 11.09 46.82
CA PRO A 18 65.16 10.68 46.79
C PRO A 18 64.43 11.56 45.75
N GLU A 19 63.30 11.08 45.24
CA GLU A 19 62.49 11.70 44.17
C GLU A 19 62.84 11.31 42.73
N GLN A 20 62.58 10.04 42.40
CA GLN A 20 61.92 9.74 41.13
C GLN A 20 60.63 8.95 41.36
N LEU A 21 59.92 9.25 42.45
CA LEU A 21 58.49 8.98 42.57
C LEU A 21 57.66 10.08 41.87
N ASN A 22 58.30 10.91 41.05
CA ASN A 22 57.76 12.16 40.56
C ASN A 22 58.24 12.51 39.15
N GLU A 23 58.47 11.50 38.28
CA GLU A 23 58.17 11.76 36.86
C GLU A 23 56.65 11.82 36.76
N TYR A 24 56.15 12.95 37.27
CA TYR A 24 54.82 13.47 37.01
C TYR A 24 54.60 13.24 35.54
N ILE A 25 53.59 12.42 35.26
CA ILE A 25 52.71 12.54 34.11
C ILE A 25 53.00 13.92 33.49
N LYS A 26 53.68 13.96 32.34
CA LYS A 26 53.80 15.20 31.58
C LYS A 26 52.38 15.46 31.09
N ILE A 27 51.59 16.08 31.97
CA ILE A 27 50.15 16.24 31.83
C ILE A 27 49.97 17.12 30.61
N SER A 28 49.52 16.46 29.56
CA SER A 28 48.87 17.03 28.39
C SER A 28 49.77 17.85 27.46
N ASN A 29 50.38 17.16 26.49
CA ASN A 29 50.79 17.77 25.23
C ASN A 29 49.59 18.60 24.68
N PRO A 30 49.72 19.87 24.26
CA PRO A 30 48.59 20.73 23.86
C PRO A 30 47.67 20.11 22.80
N GLY A 31 48.19 19.23 21.94
CA GLY A 31 47.38 18.45 20.99
C GLY A 31 46.40 17.47 21.66
N VAL A 32 46.73 16.93 22.84
CA VAL A 32 45.87 16.03 23.62
C VAL A 32 44.63 16.78 24.12
N TRP A 33 44.74 18.06 24.47
CA TRP A 33 43.57 18.89 24.80
C TRP A 33 42.65 19.08 23.60
N GLY A 34 43.21 19.28 22.40
CA GLY A 34 42.43 19.36 21.17
C GLY A 34 41.66 18.07 20.88
N VAL A 35 42.32 16.91 21.02
CA VAL A 35 41.67 15.59 20.88
C VAL A 35 40.61 15.38 21.95
N LEU A 36 40.88 15.74 23.21
CA LEU A 36 39.94 15.60 24.32
C LEU A 36 38.71 16.49 24.15
N LEU A 37 38.89 17.72 23.68
CA LEU A 37 37.80 18.65 23.38
C LEU A 37 36.97 18.15 22.18
N ALA A 38 37.61 17.58 21.16
CA ALA A 38 36.91 16.93 20.04
C ALA A 38 36.09 15.71 20.51
N CYS A 39 36.63 14.88 21.40
CA CYS A 39 35.90 13.76 22.00
C CYS A 39 34.71 14.25 22.83
N ILE A 40 34.90 15.28 23.67
CA ILE A 40 33.81 15.89 24.46
C ILE A 40 32.74 16.47 23.53
N ALA A 41 33.12 17.20 22.49
CA ALA A 41 32.19 17.74 21.50
C ALA A 41 31.41 16.62 20.78
N LEU A 42 32.05 15.49 20.47
CA LEU A 42 31.39 14.32 19.90
C LEU A 42 30.39 13.69 20.87
N PHE A 43 30.74 13.55 22.16
CA PHE A 43 29.81 13.07 23.18
C PHE A 43 28.62 14.01 23.39
N ILE A 44 28.86 15.33 23.35
CA ILE A 44 27.79 16.34 23.42
C ILE A 44 26.89 16.23 22.18
N ALA A 45 27.47 16.08 20.98
CA ALA A 45 26.70 15.93 19.75
C ALA A 45 25.84 14.65 19.76
N VAL A 46 26.41 13.52 20.20
CA VAL A 46 25.69 12.25 20.35
C VAL A 46 24.62 12.35 21.44
N GLY A 47 24.93 12.98 22.58
CA GLY A 47 23.98 13.21 23.66
C GLY A 47 22.82 14.10 23.22
N PHE A 48 23.13 15.22 22.57
CA PHE A 48 22.13 16.13 22.01
C PHE A 48 21.26 15.43 20.96
N TRP A 49 21.86 14.68 20.03
CA TRP A 49 21.13 13.87 19.05
C TRP A 49 20.33 12.74 19.70
N SER A 50 20.76 12.18 20.83
CA SER A 50 20.01 11.16 21.57
C SER A 50 18.77 11.72 22.29
N PHE A 51 18.86 12.96 22.77
CA PHE A 51 17.75 13.66 23.43
C PHE A 51 16.74 14.29 22.45
N PHE A 52 17.23 14.84 21.33
CA PHE A 52 16.42 15.55 20.33
C PHE A 52 16.10 14.73 19.09
N GLY A 53 16.85 13.67 18.82
CA GLY A 53 16.55 12.75 17.73
C GLY A 53 15.25 11.99 17.99
N SER A 54 14.62 11.55 16.90
CA SER A 54 13.49 10.63 16.96
C SER A 54 13.72 9.54 15.93
N ILE A 55 13.77 8.29 16.38
CA ILE A 55 13.79 7.12 15.50
C ILE A 55 12.34 6.61 15.44
N PRO A 56 11.68 6.69 14.28
CA PRO A 56 10.34 6.14 14.15
C PRO A 56 10.42 4.61 14.26
N ASP A 57 9.69 4.04 15.20
CA ASP A 57 9.33 2.62 15.14
C ASP A 57 8.31 2.48 14.02
N SER A 58 8.61 1.58 13.10
CA SER A 58 7.87 1.48 11.84
C SER A 58 7.67 0.04 11.45
N MET A 59 6.47 -0.25 10.95
CA MET A 59 6.13 -1.55 10.43
C MET A 59 6.08 -1.47 8.90
N GLN A 60 6.81 -2.36 8.24
CA GLN A 60 6.73 -2.53 6.79
C GLN A 60 5.65 -3.54 6.43
N VAL A 61 4.72 -3.16 5.58
CA VAL A 61 3.67 -4.02 5.06
C VAL A 61 3.43 -3.72 3.58
N ASN A 62 2.91 -4.68 2.84
CA ASN A 62 2.53 -4.48 1.45
C ASN A 62 1.07 -4.04 1.37
N GLY A 63 0.75 -3.19 0.39
CA GLY A 63 -0.63 -2.81 0.09
C GLY A 63 -0.83 -2.62 -1.39
N VAL A 64 -2.09 -2.51 -1.79
CA VAL A 64 -2.50 -2.26 -3.18
C VAL A 64 -3.33 -1.00 -3.26
N VAL A 65 -3.08 -0.20 -4.29
CA VAL A 65 -3.92 0.97 -4.60
C VAL A 65 -5.29 0.49 -5.03
N PHE A 66 -6.32 0.98 -4.35
CA PHE A 66 -7.69 0.55 -4.52
C PHE A 66 -8.64 1.76 -4.44
N PRO A 67 -9.82 1.72 -5.05
CA PRO A 67 -10.82 2.78 -4.87
C PRO A 67 -11.43 2.80 -3.47
N GLN A 68 -11.80 4.00 -3.00
CA GLN A 68 -12.52 4.25 -1.75
C GLN A 68 -13.93 3.65 -1.78
N ASN A 69 -14.62 3.77 -2.92
CA ASN A 69 -16.00 3.33 -3.08
C ASN A 69 -16.18 1.83 -3.38
N GLY A 70 -15.10 1.05 -3.33
CA GLY A 70 -15.12 -0.39 -3.63
C GLY A 70 -15.44 -0.71 -5.09
N VAL A 71 -15.74 -1.99 -5.33
CA VAL A 71 -16.06 -2.54 -6.65
C VAL A 71 -17.54 -2.92 -6.68
N THR A 72 -18.24 -2.50 -7.72
CA THR A 72 -19.61 -2.93 -8.00
C THR A 72 -19.58 -4.06 -9.02
N ALA A 73 -20.01 -5.25 -8.59
CA ALA A 73 -20.23 -6.38 -9.48
C ALA A 73 -21.52 -6.18 -10.28
N ILE A 74 -21.44 -6.33 -11.59
CA ILE A 74 -22.57 -6.34 -12.52
C ILE A 74 -22.93 -7.80 -12.78
N ILE A 75 -24.08 -8.21 -12.24
CA ILE A 75 -24.62 -9.55 -12.37
C ILE A 75 -25.81 -9.48 -13.33
N PRO A 76 -25.88 -10.34 -14.35
CA PRO A 76 -26.98 -10.30 -15.31
C PRO A 76 -28.28 -10.84 -14.70
N THR A 77 -29.40 -10.28 -15.14
CA THR A 77 -30.74 -10.67 -14.67
C THR A 77 -31.15 -12.05 -15.20
N ALA A 78 -30.65 -12.44 -16.37
CA ALA A 78 -30.86 -13.74 -16.97
C ALA A 78 -29.52 -14.35 -17.40
N GLY A 79 -29.39 -15.67 -17.26
CA GLY A 79 -28.24 -16.39 -17.78
C GLY A 79 -28.31 -16.53 -19.31
N GLY A 80 -27.16 -16.74 -19.93
CA GLY A 80 -27.07 -16.94 -21.37
C GLY A 80 -25.65 -16.75 -21.90
N ARG A 81 -25.50 -16.86 -23.21
CA ARG A 81 -24.22 -16.64 -23.89
C ARG A 81 -24.07 -15.18 -24.28
N ILE A 82 -22.92 -14.60 -24.00
CA ILE A 82 -22.60 -13.20 -24.34
C ILE A 82 -22.39 -13.10 -25.85
N SER A 83 -23.21 -12.30 -26.53
CA SER A 83 -23.13 -12.09 -27.97
C SER A 83 -22.24 -10.91 -28.35
N ASP A 84 -22.20 -9.87 -27.51
CA ASP A 84 -21.46 -8.64 -27.78
C ASP A 84 -21.01 -8.00 -26.45
N VAL A 85 -19.85 -7.37 -26.47
CA VAL A 85 -19.25 -6.67 -25.32
C VAL A 85 -18.76 -5.32 -25.82
N ARG A 86 -19.33 -4.24 -25.27
CA ARG A 86 -19.15 -2.86 -25.75
C ARG A 86 -18.16 -2.03 -24.94
N VAL A 87 -17.50 -2.64 -23.98
CA VAL A 87 -16.56 -1.99 -23.08
C VAL A 87 -15.31 -2.85 -22.93
N LYS A 88 -14.19 -2.22 -22.60
CA LYS A 88 -12.92 -2.89 -22.31
C LYS A 88 -12.49 -2.59 -20.89
N VAL A 89 -11.60 -3.42 -20.36
CA VAL A 89 -10.93 -3.16 -19.08
C VAL A 89 -10.17 -1.84 -19.19
N GLY A 90 -10.37 -0.96 -18.20
CA GLY A 90 -9.82 0.40 -18.16
C GLY A 90 -10.75 1.47 -18.73
N ASP A 91 -11.84 1.13 -19.40
CA ASP A 91 -12.77 2.12 -19.94
C ASP A 91 -13.59 2.80 -18.81
N PHE A 92 -13.79 4.10 -18.94
CA PHE A 92 -14.75 4.82 -18.11
C PHE A 92 -16.17 4.69 -18.70
N VAL A 93 -17.11 4.20 -17.90
CA VAL A 93 -18.52 4.01 -18.25
C VAL A 93 -19.42 4.86 -17.37
N GLN A 94 -20.55 5.30 -17.92
CA GLN A 94 -21.60 6.00 -17.16
C GLN A 94 -22.71 5.03 -16.78
N ALA A 95 -23.37 5.27 -15.65
CA ALA A 95 -24.56 4.52 -15.26
C ALA A 95 -25.60 4.52 -16.40
N GLY A 96 -26.19 3.36 -16.67
CA GLY A 96 -27.12 3.12 -17.77
C GLY A 96 -26.47 2.80 -19.12
N ARG A 97 -25.15 2.91 -19.27
CA ARG A 97 -24.46 2.52 -20.50
C ARG A 97 -24.45 1.01 -20.68
N ILE A 98 -24.69 0.54 -21.91
CA ILE A 98 -24.65 -0.88 -22.26
C ILE A 98 -23.21 -1.40 -22.20
N ILE A 99 -23.02 -2.46 -21.42
CA ILE A 99 -21.75 -3.18 -21.21
C ILE A 99 -21.68 -4.38 -22.14
N ALA A 100 -22.73 -5.20 -22.13
CA ALA A 100 -22.78 -6.44 -22.88
C ALA A 100 -24.21 -6.78 -23.29
N VAL A 101 -24.34 -7.69 -24.26
CA VAL A 101 -25.61 -8.20 -24.76
C VAL A 101 -25.66 -9.72 -24.59
N VAL A 102 -26.69 -10.21 -23.91
CA VAL A 102 -26.95 -11.64 -23.67
C VAL A 102 -28.30 -12.01 -24.29
N PRO A 103 -28.32 -12.49 -25.55
CA PRO A 103 -29.57 -12.82 -26.24
C PRO A 103 -30.42 -13.84 -25.46
N GLN A 104 -31.74 -13.64 -25.49
CA GLN A 104 -32.72 -14.51 -24.86
C GLN A 104 -33.54 -15.22 -25.94
N ASP A 105 -33.00 -16.31 -26.48
CA ASP A 105 -33.57 -17.02 -27.64
C ASP A 105 -35.03 -17.45 -27.40
N GLN A 106 -35.36 -17.88 -26.18
CA GLN A 106 -36.74 -18.26 -25.81
C GLN A 106 -37.72 -17.08 -25.91
N LEU A 107 -37.32 -15.88 -25.47
CA LEU A 107 -38.16 -14.68 -25.58
C LEU A 107 -38.32 -14.26 -27.04
N ILE A 108 -37.27 -14.36 -27.85
CA ILE A 108 -37.32 -14.06 -29.29
C ILE A 108 -38.33 -14.97 -29.98
N LEU A 109 -38.28 -16.28 -29.71
CA LEU A 109 -39.20 -17.26 -30.30
C LEU A 109 -40.67 -16.97 -29.90
N GLN A 110 -40.94 -16.65 -28.63
CA GLN A 110 -42.29 -16.30 -28.18
C GLN A 110 -42.81 -15.02 -28.84
N ILE A 111 -41.96 -14.00 -28.98
CA ILE A 111 -42.32 -12.75 -29.69
C ILE A 111 -42.65 -13.04 -31.16
N GLN A 112 -41.89 -13.91 -31.82
CA GLN A 112 -42.14 -14.30 -33.21
C GLN A 112 -43.45 -15.08 -33.35
N GLU A 113 -43.72 -16.04 -32.46
CA GLU A 113 -44.94 -16.83 -32.44
C GLU A 113 -46.18 -15.95 -32.27
N LEU A 114 -46.17 -15.02 -31.31
CA LEU A 114 -47.28 -14.08 -31.08
C LEU A 114 -47.48 -13.12 -32.26
N LYS A 115 -46.39 -12.68 -32.90
CA LYS A 115 -46.47 -11.83 -34.11
C LYS A 115 -47.03 -12.56 -35.33
N ALA A 116 -46.90 -13.88 -35.38
CA ALA A 116 -47.39 -14.70 -36.50
C ALA A 116 -48.90 -15.00 -36.43
N GLN A 117 -49.56 -14.68 -35.31
CA GLN A 117 -51.00 -14.90 -35.14
C GLN A 117 -51.83 -13.91 -35.99
N THR A 118 -52.99 -14.35 -36.47
CA THR A 118 -53.91 -13.56 -37.32
C THR A 118 -54.42 -12.29 -36.63
N ASN A 119 -54.51 -12.28 -35.30
CA ASN A 119 -54.87 -11.10 -34.51
C ASN A 119 -53.91 -10.97 -33.31
N PRO A 120 -52.74 -10.33 -33.48
CA PRO A 120 -51.69 -10.33 -32.47
C PRO A 120 -52.07 -9.49 -31.25
N ASP A 121 -51.87 -10.06 -30.05
CA ASP A 121 -52.05 -9.34 -28.80
C ASP A 121 -50.87 -8.39 -28.56
N LEU A 122 -51.04 -7.14 -29.02
CA LEU A 122 -50.00 -6.09 -28.93
C LEU A 122 -49.57 -5.82 -27.49
N LYS A 123 -50.46 -5.99 -26.49
CA LYS A 123 -50.09 -5.76 -25.09
C LYS A 123 -49.10 -6.83 -24.62
N LYS A 124 -49.34 -8.10 -24.96
CA LYS A 124 -48.41 -9.20 -24.65
C LYS A 124 -47.10 -9.07 -25.40
N ILE A 125 -47.13 -8.71 -26.69
CA ILE A 125 -45.91 -8.52 -27.48
C ILE A 125 -45.04 -7.42 -26.88
N ASN A 126 -45.63 -6.27 -26.53
CA ASN A 126 -44.88 -5.16 -25.94
C ASN A 126 -44.32 -5.52 -24.55
N ALA A 127 -45.05 -6.31 -23.76
CA ALA A 127 -44.54 -6.83 -22.49
C ALA A 127 -43.32 -7.73 -22.69
N LEU A 128 -43.39 -8.69 -23.63
CA LEU A 128 -42.27 -9.59 -23.94
C LEU A 128 -41.06 -8.86 -24.52
N ILE A 129 -41.27 -7.82 -25.32
CA ILE A 129 -40.18 -6.97 -25.83
C ILE A 129 -39.50 -6.24 -24.67
N ALA A 130 -40.27 -5.67 -23.74
CA ALA A 130 -39.70 -5.02 -22.56
C ALA A 130 -38.93 -6.00 -21.66
N ASP A 131 -39.42 -7.22 -21.50
CA ASP A 131 -38.73 -8.29 -20.78
C ASP A 131 -37.45 -8.72 -21.49
N TYR A 132 -37.49 -8.81 -22.82
CA TYR A 132 -36.31 -9.08 -23.65
C TYR A 132 -35.25 -8.00 -23.47
N GLU A 133 -35.61 -6.72 -23.57
CA GLU A 133 -34.66 -5.61 -23.41
C GLU A 133 -34.04 -5.62 -22.01
N ARG A 134 -34.85 -5.84 -20.96
CA ARG A 134 -34.38 -5.90 -19.57
C ARG A 134 -33.43 -7.06 -19.32
N ASN A 135 -33.71 -8.23 -19.90
CA ASN A 135 -32.94 -9.44 -19.65
C ASN A 135 -31.76 -9.62 -20.59
N SER A 136 -31.78 -8.98 -21.76
CA SER A 136 -30.71 -9.09 -22.78
C SER A 136 -29.67 -7.98 -22.70
N LEU A 137 -30.05 -6.77 -22.27
CA LEU A 137 -29.14 -5.64 -22.21
C LEU A 137 -28.55 -5.51 -20.80
N ILE A 138 -27.26 -5.78 -20.69
CA ILE A 138 -26.53 -5.62 -19.43
C ILE A 138 -25.97 -4.22 -19.40
N VAL A 139 -26.48 -3.41 -18.47
CA VAL A 139 -26.11 -1.99 -18.32
C VAL A 139 -25.28 -1.76 -17.06
N ALA A 140 -24.47 -0.70 -17.08
CA ALA A 140 -23.71 -0.27 -15.91
C ALA A 140 -24.64 0.27 -14.82
N SER A 141 -24.62 -0.34 -13.62
CA SER A 141 -25.38 0.17 -12.46
C SER A 141 -24.78 1.45 -11.87
N VAL A 142 -23.49 1.70 -12.11
CA VAL A 142 -22.75 2.85 -11.58
C VAL A 142 -21.83 3.44 -12.64
N SER A 143 -21.55 4.75 -12.53
CA SER A 143 -20.50 5.41 -13.31
C SER A 143 -19.13 5.11 -12.72
N GLY A 144 -18.15 4.77 -13.55
CA GLY A 144 -16.85 4.33 -13.06
C GLY A 144 -15.93 3.71 -14.10
N ILE A 145 -14.81 3.13 -13.65
CA ILE A 145 -13.84 2.42 -14.51
C ILE A 145 -14.12 0.92 -14.48
N VAL A 146 -14.13 0.28 -15.65
CA VAL A 146 -14.26 -1.19 -15.79
C VAL A 146 -12.95 -1.87 -15.35
N LEU A 147 -13.01 -2.72 -14.33
CA LEU A 147 -11.87 -3.54 -13.88
C LEU A 147 -11.76 -4.87 -14.60
N ASN A 148 -12.89 -5.54 -14.80
CA ASN A 148 -12.98 -6.78 -15.54
C ASN A 148 -14.31 -6.83 -16.29
N VAL A 149 -14.33 -7.61 -17.37
CA VAL A 149 -15.52 -7.90 -18.15
C VAL A 149 -15.33 -9.24 -18.84
N MET A 150 -16.37 -10.08 -18.83
CA MET A 150 -16.37 -11.35 -19.56
C MET A 150 -16.35 -11.14 -21.07
N GLY A 151 -15.77 -12.11 -21.78
CA GLY A 151 -15.57 -12.07 -23.22
C GLY A 151 -16.81 -12.42 -24.03
N VAL A 152 -16.76 -12.10 -25.32
CA VAL A 152 -17.76 -12.58 -26.29
C VAL A 152 -17.70 -14.11 -26.39
N ASN A 153 -18.85 -14.76 -26.55
CA ASN A 153 -19.05 -16.21 -26.54
C ASN A 153 -18.92 -16.92 -25.18
N GLU A 154 -18.57 -16.21 -24.11
CA GLU A 154 -18.62 -16.78 -22.76
C GLU A 154 -20.07 -16.91 -22.28
N THR A 155 -20.32 -17.90 -21.43
CA THR A 155 -21.64 -18.14 -20.83
C THR A 155 -21.65 -17.60 -19.42
N VAL A 156 -22.67 -16.81 -19.10
CA VAL A 156 -22.88 -16.23 -17.78
C VAL A 156 -24.17 -16.76 -17.14
N SER A 157 -24.13 -16.95 -15.83
CA SER A 157 -25.30 -17.25 -14.99
C SER A 157 -25.74 -16.03 -14.17
N THR A 158 -26.97 -16.06 -13.63
CA THR A 158 -27.53 -15.01 -12.75
C THR A 158 -26.84 -14.89 -11.39
N THR A 159 -25.87 -15.76 -11.10
CA THR A 159 -25.05 -15.73 -9.88
C THR A 159 -23.60 -15.36 -10.16
N GLN A 160 -23.24 -15.17 -11.43
CA GLN A 160 -21.87 -14.88 -11.86
C GLN A 160 -21.73 -13.41 -12.23
N THR A 161 -20.60 -12.82 -11.84
CA THR A 161 -20.26 -11.44 -12.19
C THR A 161 -19.85 -11.36 -13.66
N LEU A 162 -20.57 -10.59 -14.46
CA LEU A 162 -20.25 -10.32 -15.86
C LEU A 162 -19.17 -9.24 -16.00
N ALA A 163 -19.27 -8.18 -15.21
CA ALA A 163 -18.29 -7.10 -15.19
C ALA A 163 -18.16 -6.53 -13.79
N SER A 164 -17.01 -5.95 -13.49
CA SER A 164 -16.74 -5.27 -12.22
C SER A 164 -16.38 -3.83 -12.51
N ILE A 165 -17.10 -2.89 -11.90
CA ILE A 165 -16.91 -1.46 -12.11
C ILE A 165 -16.50 -0.82 -10.79
N VAL A 166 -15.43 -0.06 -10.84
CA VAL A 166 -15.03 0.80 -9.74
C VAL A 166 -15.78 2.10 -9.85
N LYS A 167 -16.65 2.37 -8.87
CA LYS A 167 -17.36 3.64 -8.81
C LYS A 167 -16.34 4.76 -8.69
N GLN A 168 -16.29 5.60 -9.71
CA GLN A 168 -15.40 6.74 -9.77
C GLN A 168 -16.14 7.91 -10.39
N GLU A 169 -16.11 9.05 -9.72
CA GLU A 169 -16.54 10.30 -10.33
C GLU A 169 -15.41 10.85 -11.19
N LYS A 170 -15.73 11.43 -12.35
CA LYS A 170 -14.79 11.86 -13.40
C LYS A 170 -13.68 12.81 -12.91
N TYR A 171 -13.81 13.38 -11.70
CA TYR A 171 -12.87 14.35 -11.12
C TYR A 171 -12.46 14.06 -9.66
N ALA A 172 -12.98 13.01 -9.04
CA ALA A 172 -12.69 12.66 -7.66
C ALA A 172 -11.48 11.70 -7.60
N ASN A 173 -10.48 12.04 -6.78
CA ASN A 173 -9.33 11.17 -6.56
C ASN A 173 -9.63 10.24 -5.38
N ASP A 174 -10.49 9.27 -5.64
CA ASP A 174 -11.01 8.34 -4.64
C ASP A 174 -10.05 7.17 -4.40
N LYS A 175 -8.73 7.40 -4.49
CA LYS A 175 -7.74 6.34 -4.27
C LYS A 175 -7.49 6.17 -2.77
N GLN A 176 -7.40 4.93 -2.35
CA GLN A 176 -6.92 4.49 -1.05
C GLN A 176 -5.93 3.35 -1.26
N ILE A 177 -5.27 2.92 -0.21
CA ILE A 177 -4.46 1.72 -0.21
C ILE A 177 -5.09 0.74 0.77
N ILE A 178 -5.28 -0.50 0.30
CA ILE A 178 -5.71 -1.60 1.14
C ILE A 178 -4.49 -2.49 1.42
N SER A 179 -4.31 -2.84 2.69
CA SER A 179 -3.26 -3.75 3.14
C SER A 179 -3.88 -4.82 4.04
N TYR A 180 -3.39 -6.06 3.93
CA TYR A 180 -3.78 -7.14 4.83
C TYR A 180 -2.66 -7.39 5.82
N ILE A 181 -2.94 -7.15 7.09
CA ILE A 181 -1.94 -7.19 8.15
C ILE A 181 -2.30 -8.33 9.12
N PRO A 182 -1.33 -9.16 9.56
CA PRO A 182 -1.61 -10.20 10.53
C PRO A 182 -2.27 -9.62 11.79
N SER A 183 -3.28 -10.32 12.32
CA SER A 183 -4.08 -9.83 13.45
C SER A 183 -3.23 -9.51 14.69
N SER A 184 -2.09 -10.20 14.86
CA SER A 184 -1.12 -9.94 15.94
C SER A 184 -0.41 -8.59 15.78
N ALA A 185 -0.02 -8.24 14.55
CA ALA A 185 0.63 -6.98 14.21
C ALA A 185 -0.37 -5.81 14.21
N ALA A 186 -1.58 -6.03 13.71
CA ALA A 186 -2.65 -5.03 13.66
C ALA A 186 -3.08 -4.52 15.05
N ARG A 187 -2.91 -5.33 16.12
CA ARG A 187 -3.18 -4.89 17.52
C ARG A 187 -2.40 -3.64 17.94
N LYS A 188 -1.23 -3.39 17.34
CA LYS A 188 -0.41 -2.20 17.60
C LYS A 188 -0.89 -0.98 16.82
N LEU A 189 -1.71 -1.17 15.79
CA LEU A 189 -2.16 -0.11 14.90
C LEU A 189 -3.38 0.62 15.48
N ARG A 190 -3.52 1.89 15.09
CA ARG A 190 -4.66 2.74 15.42
C ARG A 190 -5.02 3.57 14.21
N GLU A 191 -6.30 3.90 14.07
CA GLU A 191 -6.74 4.91 13.11
C GLU A 191 -6.03 6.24 13.36
N GLY A 192 -5.75 6.97 12.28
CA GLY A 192 -4.99 8.21 12.27
C GLY A 192 -3.47 8.05 12.22
N MET A 193 -2.91 6.84 12.39
CA MET A 193 -1.46 6.63 12.26
C MET A 193 -0.93 7.04 10.88
N GLU A 194 0.24 7.67 10.86
CA GLU A 194 0.91 8.11 9.63
C GLU A 194 1.43 6.90 8.85
N VAL A 195 1.16 6.90 7.55
CA VAL A 195 1.65 5.88 6.62
C VAL A 195 2.40 6.56 5.51
N GLN A 196 3.56 6.00 5.17
CA GLN A 196 4.34 6.42 4.01
C GLN A 196 4.26 5.31 2.98
N ALA A 197 3.69 5.61 1.82
CA ALA A 197 3.45 4.64 0.77
C ALA A 197 4.33 4.91 -0.45
N SER A 198 5.05 3.91 -0.94
CA SER A 198 5.88 4.02 -2.14
C SER A 198 5.50 2.92 -3.13
N PRO A 199 5.21 3.23 -4.41
CA PRO A 199 4.93 2.20 -5.42
C PRO A 199 6.14 1.28 -5.61
N THR A 200 5.93 -0.01 -5.80
CA THR A 200 7.04 -0.96 -5.96
C THR A 200 7.89 -0.73 -7.21
N PHE A 201 7.31 -0.12 -8.25
CA PHE A 201 8.01 0.26 -9.48
C PHE A 201 8.78 1.59 -9.38
N ALA A 202 8.54 2.39 -8.33
CA ALA A 202 9.11 3.71 -8.14
C ALA A 202 9.87 3.74 -6.80
N PRO A 203 11.17 3.40 -6.80
CA PRO A 203 11.97 3.32 -5.58
C PRO A 203 11.92 4.60 -4.77
N ARG A 204 11.77 4.45 -3.45
CA ARG A 204 11.56 5.57 -2.53
C ARG A 204 12.75 6.53 -2.47
N GLU A 205 13.95 6.01 -2.67
CA GLU A 205 15.21 6.75 -2.67
C GLU A 205 15.25 7.76 -3.82
N GLU A 206 14.56 7.47 -4.93
CA GLU A 206 14.56 8.28 -6.13
C GLU A 206 13.27 9.10 -6.29
N TYR A 207 12.10 8.51 -6.02
CA TYR A 207 10.78 9.10 -6.25
C TYR A 207 10.10 9.60 -4.97
N GLY A 208 10.66 9.30 -3.80
CA GLY A 208 10.03 9.61 -2.52
C GLY A 208 8.85 8.70 -2.20
N TYR A 209 7.91 9.21 -1.41
CA TYR A 209 6.75 8.46 -0.93
C TYR A 209 5.52 9.37 -0.84
N MET A 210 4.34 8.76 -0.93
CA MET A 210 3.06 9.39 -0.71
C MET A 210 2.74 9.41 0.79
N TYR A 211 2.19 10.52 1.27
CA TYR A 211 1.70 10.62 2.65
C TYR A 211 0.29 10.06 2.74
N GLY A 212 0.03 9.22 3.73
CA GLY A 212 -1.31 8.69 4.01
C GLY A 212 -1.57 8.51 5.50
N ARG A 213 -2.80 8.15 5.84
CA ARG A 213 -3.22 7.83 7.21
C ARG A 213 -4.11 6.61 7.24
N ILE A 214 -3.99 5.81 8.29
CA ILE A 214 -4.93 4.71 8.54
C ILE A 214 -6.31 5.30 8.82
N THR A 215 -7.30 4.92 8.02
CA THR A 215 -8.68 5.38 8.17
C THR A 215 -9.62 4.31 8.70
N SER A 216 -9.30 3.03 8.53
CA SER A 216 -10.09 1.92 9.07
C SER A 216 -9.22 0.69 9.29
N ILE A 217 -9.50 -0.05 10.37
CA ILE A 217 -8.88 -1.34 10.69
C ILE A 217 -10.00 -2.36 10.89
N GLY A 218 -9.98 -3.42 10.09
CA GLY A 218 -10.93 -4.53 10.17
C GLY A 218 -10.83 -5.26 11.50
N THR A 219 -11.98 -5.60 12.08
CA THR A 219 -12.08 -6.33 13.35
C THR A 219 -12.16 -7.84 13.19
N TYR A 220 -12.41 -8.31 11.97
CA TYR A 220 -12.59 -9.73 11.65
C TYR A 220 -11.55 -10.20 10.64
N PRO A 221 -11.05 -11.44 10.79
CA PRO A 221 -10.11 -12.00 9.85
C PRO A 221 -10.76 -12.12 8.47
N VAL A 222 -10.04 -11.69 7.45
CA VAL A 222 -10.53 -11.70 6.07
C VAL A 222 -10.32 -13.09 5.47
N THR A 223 -11.34 -13.62 4.80
CA THR A 223 -11.24 -14.86 4.03
C THR A 223 -10.79 -14.54 2.59
N GLU A 224 -10.20 -15.51 1.91
CA GLU A 224 -9.82 -15.37 0.50
C GLU A 224 -11.01 -14.97 -0.39
N ALA A 225 -12.20 -15.53 -0.13
CA ALA A 225 -13.43 -15.17 -0.82
C ALA A 225 -13.81 -13.69 -0.62
N ASN A 226 -13.65 -13.13 0.59
CA ASN A 226 -13.92 -11.72 0.85
C ASN A 226 -12.91 -10.79 0.17
N VAL A 227 -11.65 -11.23 0.08
CA VAL A 227 -10.58 -10.49 -0.59
C VAL A 227 -10.85 -10.44 -2.09
N LEU A 228 -11.24 -11.57 -2.69
CA LEU A 228 -11.65 -11.63 -4.10
C LEU A 228 -12.88 -10.78 -4.39
N ALA A 229 -13.89 -10.82 -3.50
CA ALA A 229 -15.08 -10.00 -3.63
C ALA A 229 -14.78 -8.49 -3.54
N THR A 230 -13.84 -8.11 -2.67
CA THR A 230 -13.45 -6.71 -2.46
C THR A 230 -12.56 -6.20 -3.58
N LEU A 231 -11.55 -6.98 -3.99
CA LEU A 231 -10.56 -6.59 -4.99
C LEU A 231 -11.03 -6.79 -6.43
N GLY A 232 -12.03 -7.65 -6.67
CA GLY A 232 -12.59 -7.93 -7.98
C GLY A 232 -11.73 -8.81 -8.89
N SER A 233 -10.49 -9.15 -8.52
CA SER A 233 -9.61 -10.04 -9.29
C SER A 233 -8.68 -10.85 -8.39
N ALA A 234 -8.45 -12.12 -8.74
CA ALA A 234 -7.49 -12.99 -8.07
C ALA A 234 -6.05 -12.49 -8.17
N GLN A 235 -5.71 -11.81 -9.27
CA GLN A 235 -4.36 -11.26 -9.50
C GLN A 235 -3.98 -10.18 -8.48
N TYR A 236 -4.97 -9.45 -7.94
CA TYR A 236 -4.71 -8.46 -6.89
C TYR A 236 -4.67 -9.10 -5.50
N ALA A 237 -5.37 -10.21 -5.29
CA ALA A 237 -5.34 -10.94 -4.02
C ALA A 237 -4.00 -11.68 -3.82
N GLU A 238 -3.38 -12.10 -4.92
CA GLU A 238 -2.12 -12.85 -4.93
C GLU A 238 -0.95 -11.98 -4.44
N GLY A 239 -0.22 -12.47 -3.43
CA GLY A 239 0.91 -11.76 -2.82
C GLY A 239 0.53 -10.70 -1.76
N LEU A 240 -0.76 -10.37 -1.60
CA LEU A 240 -1.25 -9.47 -0.56
C LEU A 240 -1.63 -10.18 0.74
N LEU A 241 -1.94 -11.48 0.71
CA LEU A 241 -2.39 -12.23 1.89
C LEU A 241 -1.21 -12.92 2.59
N PRO A 242 -0.81 -12.45 3.79
CA PRO A 242 0.10 -13.20 4.64
C PRO A 242 -0.53 -14.54 5.05
N LYS A 243 0.31 -15.55 5.35
CA LYS A 243 -0.18 -16.81 5.92
C LYS A 243 -0.83 -16.54 7.29
N GLY A 244 -2.09 -16.96 7.45
CA GLY A 244 -2.83 -16.91 8.72
C GLY A 244 -3.88 -15.79 8.80
N ASN A 245 -4.41 -15.56 10.01
CA ASN A 245 -5.51 -14.62 10.22
C ASN A 245 -5.05 -13.16 10.05
N CYS A 246 -5.46 -12.55 8.95
CA CYS A 246 -5.16 -11.15 8.62
C CYS A 246 -6.41 -10.29 8.70
N VAL A 247 -6.22 -9.01 9.00
CA VAL A 247 -7.29 -8.00 8.98
C VAL A 247 -7.01 -7.00 7.87
N GLU A 248 -8.07 -6.48 7.28
CA GLU A 248 -7.99 -5.43 6.28
C GLU A 248 -7.68 -4.08 6.95
N VAL A 249 -6.70 -3.35 6.44
CA VAL A 249 -6.38 -2.00 6.87
C VAL A 249 -6.49 -1.07 5.68
N ARG A 250 -7.31 -0.03 5.82
CA ARG A 250 -7.53 0.98 4.79
C ARG A 250 -6.74 2.23 5.13
N ILE A 251 -6.07 2.75 4.11
CA ILE A 251 -5.18 3.90 4.21
C ILE A 251 -5.60 4.91 3.17
N THR A 252 -5.99 6.09 3.61
CA THR A 252 -6.31 7.19 2.69
C THR A 252 -5.06 8.02 2.44
N LEU A 253 -4.81 8.31 1.16
CA LEU A 253 -3.71 9.19 0.75
C LEU A 253 -4.09 10.64 1.05
N THR A 254 -3.11 11.42 1.48
CA THR A 254 -3.28 12.83 1.81
C THR A 254 -3.43 13.60 0.50
N PRO A 255 -4.53 14.35 0.30
CA PRO A 255 -4.73 15.11 -0.91
C PRO A 255 -3.77 16.30 -0.97
N ASP A 256 -3.33 16.64 -2.17
CA ASP A 256 -2.57 17.85 -2.47
C ASP A 256 -3.14 18.47 -3.76
N PRO A 257 -3.91 19.57 -3.69
CA PRO A 257 -4.53 20.17 -4.87
C PRO A 257 -3.54 20.64 -5.94
N ASP A 258 -2.29 20.88 -5.55
CA ASP A 258 -1.25 21.45 -6.41
C ASP A 258 -0.44 20.38 -7.16
N SER A 259 -0.56 19.12 -6.77
CA SER A 259 0.14 18.01 -7.42
C SER A 259 -0.63 17.44 -8.61
N ALA A 260 0.11 16.92 -9.61
CA ALA A 260 -0.47 16.43 -10.86
C ALA A 260 -1.48 15.29 -10.67
N ASP A 261 -1.25 14.43 -9.67
CA ASP A 261 -2.11 13.29 -9.33
C ASP A 261 -3.03 13.57 -8.13
N LYS A 262 -3.07 14.81 -7.64
CA LYS A 262 -3.80 15.27 -6.45
C LYS A 262 -3.41 14.58 -5.14
N ILE A 263 -2.24 13.95 -5.07
CA ILE A 263 -1.70 13.27 -3.89
C ILE A 263 -0.48 14.03 -3.37
N LYS A 264 -0.35 14.11 -2.04
CA LYS A 264 0.83 14.70 -1.40
C LYS A 264 2.02 13.74 -1.47
N TRP A 265 3.05 14.13 -2.21
CA TRP A 265 4.33 13.42 -2.30
C TRP A 265 5.43 14.09 -1.47
N SER A 266 6.39 13.29 -1.00
CA SER A 266 7.60 13.81 -0.36
C SER A 266 8.63 14.35 -1.35
N ASN A 267 8.49 14.03 -2.63
CA ASN A 267 9.39 14.41 -3.70
C ASN A 267 8.58 14.62 -5.00
N ARG A 268 8.83 15.75 -5.67
CA ARG A 268 8.12 16.17 -6.89
C ARG A 268 8.28 15.18 -8.05
N LYS A 269 9.37 14.41 -8.09
CA LYS A 269 9.56 13.36 -9.11
C LYS A 269 8.48 12.27 -9.03
N GLY A 270 7.97 11.99 -7.83
CA GLY A 270 6.90 11.02 -7.60
C GLY A 270 5.55 11.43 -8.18
N GLU A 271 5.24 12.73 -8.18
CA GLU A 271 3.97 13.28 -8.71
C GLU A 271 3.76 12.97 -10.21
N GLY A 272 4.85 12.81 -10.97
CA GLY A 272 4.79 12.46 -12.39
C GLY A 272 4.53 10.98 -12.65
N THR A 273 4.45 10.14 -11.61
CA THR A 273 4.20 8.70 -11.77
C THR A 273 2.71 8.43 -11.90
N ASN A 274 2.33 7.61 -12.88
CA ASN A 274 0.92 7.29 -13.10
C ASN A 274 0.49 6.17 -12.13
N LEU A 275 -0.09 6.56 -10.99
CA LEU A 275 -0.55 5.62 -9.97
C LEU A 275 -1.88 4.97 -10.37
N ASN A 276 -1.83 3.80 -10.99
CA ASN A 276 -3.04 3.07 -11.40
C ASN A 276 -3.66 2.24 -10.25
N LEU A 277 -4.94 1.91 -10.36
CA LEU A 277 -5.57 0.92 -9.48
C LEU A 277 -4.86 -0.43 -9.64
N GLY A 278 -4.70 -1.18 -8.56
CA GLY A 278 -3.94 -2.43 -8.56
C GLY A 278 -2.42 -2.26 -8.40
N THR A 279 -1.91 -1.02 -8.33
CA THR A 279 -0.48 -0.79 -8.08
C THR A 279 -0.08 -1.31 -6.69
N ASN A 280 0.92 -2.19 -6.64
CA ASN A 280 1.52 -2.62 -5.39
C ASN A 280 2.37 -1.51 -4.77
N CYS A 281 2.21 -1.31 -3.46
CA CYS A 281 2.91 -0.30 -2.68
C CYS A 281 3.58 -0.96 -1.46
N ASN A 282 4.79 -0.52 -1.18
CA ASN A 282 5.43 -0.75 0.10
C ASN A 282 4.95 0.33 1.07
N LEU A 283 4.46 -0.08 2.23
CA LEU A 283 3.91 0.80 3.25
C LEU A 283 4.78 0.77 4.47
N LEU A 284 5.16 1.95 4.94
CA LEU A 284 5.83 2.15 6.21
C LEU A 284 4.84 2.83 7.17
N ILE A 285 4.29 2.06 8.11
CA ILE A 285 3.36 2.56 9.12
C ILE A 285 4.15 3.01 10.33
N ILE A 286 4.04 4.28 10.71
CA ILE A 286 4.74 4.86 11.86
C ILE A 286 3.91 4.57 13.12
N THR A 287 4.36 3.63 13.95
CA THR A 287 3.63 3.16 15.13
C THR A 287 3.94 3.98 16.37
N LYS A 288 5.20 4.40 16.54
CA LYS A 288 5.66 5.30 17.61
C LYS A 288 6.86 6.12 17.14
N LYS A 289 6.95 7.38 17.55
CA LYS A 289 8.20 8.15 17.45
C LYS A 289 8.99 7.90 18.75
N ILE A 290 9.97 6.99 18.71
CA ILE A 290 10.80 6.66 19.87
C ILE A 290 11.97 7.63 19.93
N LYS A 291 12.29 8.15 21.13
CA LYS A 291 13.51 8.95 21.30
C LYS A 291 14.70 8.00 21.49
N PRO A 292 15.86 8.22 20.83
CA PRO A 292 16.99 7.29 20.86
C PRO A 292 17.43 6.86 22.26
N TYR A 293 17.35 7.74 23.27
CA TYR A 293 17.70 7.35 24.65
C TYR A 293 16.87 6.18 25.20
N GLN A 294 15.62 5.99 24.73
CA GLN A 294 14.74 4.93 25.21
C GLN A 294 15.20 3.52 24.78
N LEU A 295 16.05 3.41 23.75
CA LEU A 295 16.58 2.13 23.27
C LEU A 295 17.73 1.61 24.14
N PHE A 296 18.44 2.49 24.86
CA PHE A 296 19.57 2.11 25.71
C PHE A 296 19.17 1.70 27.14
N PHE A 297 17.94 2.02 27.55
CA PHE A 297 17.40 1.73 28.90
C PHE A 297 16.25 0.69 28.87
N SER A 298 16.12 -0.06 27.78
CA SER A 298 15.12 -1.12 27.56
C SER A 298 15.72 -2.52 27.75
#